data_AF-A0A2G6HJH9-F1
#
_entry.id   AF-A0A2G6HJH9-F1
#
_cell.length_a   1.000
_cell.length_b   1.000
_cell.length_c   1.000
_cell.angle_alpha   90.00
_cell.angle_beta   90.00
_cell.angle_gamma   90.00
#
_symmetry.space_group_name_H-M   'P 1'
#
loop_
_entity.id
_entity.type
_entity.pdbx_description
1 polymer ?
#
loop_
_entity_poly.entity_id
_entity_poly.type
_entity_poly.pdbx_seq_one_letter_code
_entity_poly.pdbx_strand_id
1 'polypeptide(L)'
;MATRSKQFRKIILRIVGGAGYFTVFMEWFLLLALYTPKFFESEVGKVIFTKTKTEPEPLISQPIETASPLEPSAFMAVLFVIAACTLIALICYVIFAKYIPGAAKATDKVVHFATEKTVPVVAHKPKEKIPTKKRKLLTERIQIWIKVVLASVPVAAVYAAYHDRETVLAQLAILGFGVLGTIALGFFMTHFALQKHWKITE
;
A
#
# COMPACT_ATOMS: atom_id res chain seq x y z
N MET A 1 25.58 0.43 28.42
CA MET A 1 25.49 1.12 27.12
C MET A 1 25.12 0.21 25.92
N ALA A 2 25.58 -1.04 25.85
CA ALA A 2 25.34 -1.93 24.69
C ALA A 2 23.86 -2.32 24.41
N THR A 3 22.95 -2.15 25.38
CA THR A 3 21.52 -2.45 25.23
C THR A 3 20.76 -1.37 24.44
N ARG A 4 21.16 -0.09 24.60
CA ARG A 4 20.49 1.06 23.96
C ARG A 4 20.67 1.07 22.44
N SER A 5 21.85 0.68 21.95
CA SER A 5 22.12 0.60 20.50
C SER A 5 21.33 -0.52 19.80
N LYS A 6 21.12 -1.66 20.47
CA LYS A 6 20.29 -2.75 19.93
C LYS A 6 18.82 -2.36 19.81
N GLN A 7 18.28 -1.65 20.81
CA GLN A 7 16.89 -1.16 20.76
C GLN A 7 16.71 -0.13 19.65
N PHE A 8 17.63 0.81 19.51
CA PHE A 8 17.59 1.82 18.46
C PHE A 8 17.60 1.22 17.05
N ARG A 9 18.46 0.23 16.79
CA ARG A 9 18.48 -0.50 15.51
C ARG A 9 17.17 -1.22 15.20
N LYS A 10 16.53 -1.83 16.20
CA LYS A 10 15.22 -2.47 16.04
C LYS A 10 14.13 -1.44 15.70
N ILE A 11 14.18 -0.25 16.30
CA ILE A 11 13.24 0.83 16.00
C ILE A 11 13.41 1.29 14.55
N ILE A 12 14.65 1.52 14.10
CA ILE A 12 14.92 1.92 12.70
C ILE A 12 14.39 0.86 11.73
N LEU A 13 14.67 -0.43 11.97
CA LEU A 13 14.17 -1.50 11.11
C LEU A 13 12.64 -1.48 11.02
N ARG A 14 11.94 -1.31 12.15
CA ARG A 14 10.47 -1.22 12.16
C ARG A 14 9.94 -0.01 11.41
N ILE A 15 10.61 1.15 11.52
CA ILE A 15 10.22 2.36 10.80
C ILE A 15 10.41 2.17 9.30
N VAL A 16 11.58 1.70 8.87
CA VAL A 16 11.89 1.50 7.44
C VAL A 16 10.98 0.43 6.83
N GLY A 17 10.80 -0.70 7.53
CA GLY A 17 9.88 -1.76 7.09
C GLY A 17 8.43 -1.28 7.06
N GLY A 18 8.00 -0.55 8.09
CA GLY A 18 6.67 0.04 8.18
C GLY A 18 6.39 1.08 7.09
N ALA A 19 7.37 1.92 6.75
CA ALA A 19 7.27 2.89 5.67
C ALA A 19 7.05 2.19 4.32
N GLY A 20 7.81 1.13 4.02
CA GLY A 20 7.60 0.33 2.81
C GLY A 20 6.19 -0.27 2.73
N TYR A 21 5.69 -0.85 3.82
CA TYR A 21 4.31 -1.37 3.87
C TYR A 21 3.26 -0.27 3.70
N PHE A 22 3.49 0.90 4.28
CA PHE A 22 2.59 2.04 4.16
C PHE A 22 2.53 2.55 2.72
N THR A 23 3.66 2.62 2.01
CA THR A 23 3.70 2.99 0.59
C THR A 23 2.92 2.00 -0.26
N VAL A 24 3.13 0.69 -0.07
CA VAL A 24 2.34 -0.35 -0.78
C VAL A 24 0.85 -0.23 -0.46
N PHE A 25 0.50 0.00 0.80
CA PHE A 25 -0.90 0.25 1.18
C PHE A 25 -1.48 1.45 0.42
N MET A 26 -0.73 2.54 0.31
CA MET A 26 -1.14 3.72 -0.45
C MET A 26 -1.30 3.43 -1.94
N GLU A 27 -0.42 2.63 -2.55
CA GLU A 27 -0.58 2.18 -3.94
C GLU A 27 -1.89 1.42 -4.13
N TRP A 28 -2.16 0.44 -3.28
CA TRP A 28 -3.40 -0.34 -3.36
C TRP A 28 -4.64 0.51 -3.10
N PHE A 29 -4.56 1.45 -2.15
CA PHE A 29 -5.64 2.39 -1.87
C PHE A 29 -5.92 3.31 -3.07
N LEU A 30 -4.87 3.89 -3.67
CA LEU A 30 -4.99 4.71 -4.87
C LEU A 30 -5.48 3.90 -6.06
N LEU A 31 -5.08 2.63 -6.18
CA LEU A 31 -5.57 1.73 -7.23
C LEU A 31 -7.07 1.54 -7.07
N LEU A 32 -7.54 1.20 -5.85
CA LEU A 32 -8.96 1.09 -5.56
C LEU A 32 -9.68 2.41 -5.88
N ALA A 33 -9.17 3.55 -5.44
CA ALA A 33 -9.76 4.85 -5.72
C ALA A 33 -9.86 5.14 -7.23
N LEU A 34 -8.84 4.79 -8.01
CA LEU A 34 -8.81 4.99 -9.46
C LEU A 34 -9.84 4.12 -10.20
N TYR A 35 -10.08 2.90 -9.72
CA TYR A 35 -11.02 1.96 -10.34
C TYR A 35 -12.44 2.01 -9.75
N THR A 36 -12.62 2.65 -8.60
CA THR A 36 -13.92 2.75 -7.92
C THR A 36 -15.02 3.37 -8.80
N PRO A 37 -14.80 4.51 -9.51
CA PRO A 37 -15.82 5.08 -10.39
C PRO A 37 -16.25 4.11 -11.49
N LYS A 38 -15.27 3.47 -12.16
CA LYS A 38 -15.51 2.49 -13.22
C LYS A 38 -16.25 1.25 -12.69
N PHE A 39 -16.00 0.86 -11.44
CA PHE A 39 -16.70 -0.25 -10.82
C PHE A 39 -18.19 0.07 -10.64
N PHE A 40 -18.56 1.28 -10.23
CA PHE A 40 -19.97 1.69 -10.15
C PHE A 40 -20.66 1.79 -11.52
N GLU A 41 -19.90 2.12 -12.58
CA GLU A 41 -20.42 2.13 -13.96
C GLU A 41 -20.60 0.72 -14.55
N SER A 42 -19.86 -0.27 -14.02
CA SER A 42 -19.91 -1.66 -14.48
C SER A 42 -21.24 -2.35 -14.17
N GLU A 43 -21.59 -3.38 -14.95
CA GLU A 43 -22.80 -4.18 -14.70
C GLU A 43 -22.81 -4.81 -13.31
N VAL A 44 -21.66 -5.25 -12.82
CA VAL A 44 -21.52 -5.82 -11.47
C VAL A 44 -21.81 -4.77 -10.40
N GLY A 45 -21.27 -3.56 -10.54
CA GLY A 45 -21.55 -2.46 -9.63
C GLY A 45 -23.03 -2.08 -9.61
N LYS A 46 -23.66 -2.03 -10.78
CA LYS A 46 -25.10 -1.82 -10.90
C LYS A 46 -25.91 -2.93 -10.22
N VAL A 47 -25.57 -4.20 -10.41
CA VAL A 47 -26.30 -5.31 -9.74
C VAL A 47 -26.17 -5.25 -8.21
N ILE A 48 -25.01 -4.85 -7.67
CA ILE A 48 -24.76 -4.81 -6.22
C ILE A 48 -25.40 -3.57 -5.57
N PHE A 49 -25.32 -2.40 -6.21
CA PHE A 49 -25.73 -1.12 -5.63
C PHE A 49 -27.07 -0.59 -6.14
N THR A 50 -27.54 -1.02 -7.32
CA THR A 50 -28.87 -0.69 -7.83
C THR A 50 -29.88 -1.68 -7.27
N LYS A 51 -30.25 -1.49 -6.00
CA LYS A 51 -31.57 -1.93 -5.54
C LYS A 51 -32.61 -0.97 -6.13
N THR A 52 -33.28 -1.44 -7.18
CA THR A 52 -34.65 -1.08 -7.55
C THR A 52 -35.02 0.40 -7.39
N LYS A 53 -34.89 1.18 -8.47
CA LYS A 53 -35.90 2.19 -8.82
C LYS A 53 -36.14 2.14 -10.32
N THR A 54 -37.08 1.27 -10.69
CA THR A 54 -37.85 1.43 -11.91
C THR A 54 -38.90 2.50 -11.63
N GLU A 55 -38.77 3.67 -12.24
CA GLU A 55 -39.90 4.47 -12.75
C GLU A 55 -39.36 5.50 -13.78
N PRO A 56 -40.18 5.91 -14.76
CA PRO A 56 -39.71 6.45 -16.03
C PRO A 56 -39.47 7.97 -16.02
N GLU A 57 -38.65 8.37 -16.99
CA GLU A 57 -38.48 9.70 -17.62
C GLU A 57 -39.72 10.63 -17.68
N PRO A 58 -39.57 11.90 -18.09
CA PRO A 58 -38.64 12.96 -17.68
C PRO A 58 -39.45 14.22 -17.28
N LEU A 59 -38.82 15.34 -16.87
CA LEU A 59 -39.18 16.72 -17.25
C LEU A 59 -38.47 17.81 -16.40
N ILE A 60 -37.91 18.77 -17.14
CA ILE A 60 -37.65 20.17 -16.82
C ILE A 60 -36.41 20.48 -15.97
N SER A 61 -35.35 20.77 -16.70
CA SER A 61 -34.26 21.67 -16.35
C SER A 61 -34.77 23.00 -15.79
N GLN A 62 -34.51 23.27 -14.52
CA GLN A 62 -34.40 24.63 -14.00
C GLN A 62 -32.91 25.03 -14.00
N PRO A 63 -32.54 26.20 -14.54
CA PRO A 63 -31.18 26.70 -14.42
C PRO A 63 -30.96 27.09 -12.96
N ILE A 64 -30.15 26.29 -12.25
CA ILE A 64 -29.63 26.70 -10.94
C ILE A 64 -28.69 27.86 -11.23
N GLU A 65 -29.04 29.03 -10.69
CA GLU A 65 -28.20 30.22 -10.69
C GLU A 65 -26.78 29.83 -10.30
N THR A 66 -25.85 30.14 -11.20
CA THR A 66 -24.41 30.15 -10.97
C THR A 66 -24.10 30.88 -9.67
N ALA A 67 -23.92 30.10 -8.59
CA ALA A 67 -23.19 30.57 -7.44
C ALA A 67 -21.80 30.95 -7.95
N SER A 68 -21.50 32.25 -7.90
CA SER A 68 -20.20 32.81 -8.24
C SER A 68 -19.10 31.92 -7.66
N PRO A 69 -18.09 31.50 -8.45
CA PRO A 69 -16.94 30.79 -7.89
C PRO A 69 -16.34 31.74 -6.85
N LEU A 70 -16.52 31.41 -5.56
CA LEU A 70 -15.75 32.05 -4.50
C LEU A 70 -14.31 31.75 -4.86
N GLU A 71 -13.59 32.74 -5.38
CA GLU A 71 -12.14 32.64 -5.53
C GLU A 71 -11.61 32.34 -4.13
N PRO A 72 -11.07 31.14 -3.88
CA PRO A 72 -10.55 30.82 -2.56
C PRO A 72 -9.41 31.81 -2.32
N SER A 73 -9.60 32.71 -1.36
CA SER A 73 -8.54 33.63 -0.96
C SER A 73 -7.29 32.80 -0.67
N ALA A 74 -6.12 33.25 -1.11
CA ALA A 74 -4.88 32.49 -0.96
C ALA A 74 -4.66 32.02 0.49
N PHE A 75 -5.20 32.76 1.46
CA PHE A 75 -5.25 32.40 2.87
C PHE A 75 -6.08 31.13 3.17
N MET A 76 -7.27 30.96 2.60
CA MET A 76 -8.10 29.75 2.76
C MET A 76 -7.43 28.53 2.12
N ALA A 77 -6.76 28.70 0.98
CA ALA A 77 -5.98 27.63 0.36
C ALA A 77 -4.82 27.19 1.27
N VAL A 78 -4.08 28.13 1.87
CA VAL A 78 -3.00 27.82 2.82
C VAL A 78 -3.53 27.13 4.08
N LEU A 79 -4.64 27.60 4.66
CA LEU A 79 -5.28 26.95 5.80
C LEU A 79 -5.73 25.52 5.47
N PHE A 80 -6.29 25.31 4.28
CA PHE A 80 -6.70 23.99 3.83
C PHE A 80 -5.51 23.05 3.66
N VAL A 81 -4.39 23.53 3.11
CA VAL A 81 -3.14 22.76 2.99
C VAL A 81 -2.59 22.42 4.37
N ILE A 82 -2.57 23.36 5.32
CA ILE A 82 -2.13 23.09 6.70
C ILE A 82 -3.05 22.09 7.40
N ALA A 83 -4.36 22.22 7.25
CA ALA A 83 -5.34 21.29 7.80
C ALA A 83 -5.20 19.89 7.19
N ALA A 84 -5.01 19.80 5.87
CA ALA A 84 -4.74 18.54 5.19
C ALA A 84 -3.42 17.92 5.65
N CYS A 85 -2.34 18.70 5.75
CA CYS A 85 -1.04 18.24 6.26
C CYS A 85 -1.11 17.76 7.71
N THR A 86 -1.82 18.47 8.58
CA THR A 86 -1.98 18.06 9.99
C THR A 86 -2.86 16.82 10.10
N LEU A 87 -3.93 16.70 9.32
CA LEU A 87 -4.76 15.50 9.25
C LEU A 87 -3.96 14.30 8.72
N ILE A 88 -3.18 14.48 7.66
CA ILE A 88 -2.29 13.44 7.11
C ILE A 88 -1.24 13.05 8.17
N ALA A 89 -0.62 14.01 8.86
CA ALA A 89 0.35 13.74 9.91
C ALA A 89 -0.28 12.98 11.09
N LEU A 90 -1.52 13.31 11.47
CA LEU A 90 -2.27 12.62 12.52
C LEU A 90 -2.64 11.19 12.10
N ILE A 91 -3.15 11.01 10.87
CA ILE A 91 -3.45 9.69 10.31
C ILE A 91 -2.17 8.84 10.26
N CYS A 92 -1.09 9.40 9.73
CA CYS A 92 0.23 8.78 9.76
C CYS A 92 0.64 8.43 11.19
N TYR A 93 0.55 9.34 12.14
CA TYR A 93 0.89 9.08 13.54
C TYR A 93 0.08 7.91 14.12
N VAL A 94 -1.23 7.88 13.93
CA VAL A 94 -2.10 6.79 14.42
C VAL A 94 -1.74 5.47 13.73
N ILE A 95 -1.48 5.49 12.42
CA ILE A 95 -1.06 4.31 11.67
C ILE A 95 0.29 3.83 12.19
N PHE A 96 1.32 4.68 12.25
CA PHE A 96 2.67 4.33 12.66
C PHE A 96 2.76 3.92 14.15
N ALA A 97 2.06 4.62 15.04
CA ALA A 97 2.14 4.38 16.48
C ALA A 97 1.26 3.21 16.94
N LYS A 98 0.07 3.04 16.35
CA LYS A 98 -0.94 2.11 16.86
C LYS A 98 -1.20 0.93 15.91
N TYR A 99 -1.27 1.21 14.61
CA TYR A 99 -1.66 0.21 13.62
C TYR A 99 -0.49 -0.65 13.15
N ILE A 100 0.66 -0.07 12.82
CA ILE A 100 1.86 -0.79 12.37
C ILE A 100 2.34 -1.83 13.39
N PRO A 101 2.46 -1.57 14.71
CA PRO A 101 2.88 -2.62 15.64
C PRO A 101 1.83 -3.74 15.81
N GLY A 102 0.54 -3.46 15.61
CA GLY A 102 -0.52 -4.46 15.62
C GLY A 102 -0.56 -5.30 14.34
N ALA A 103 -0.54 -4.63 13.19
CA ALA A 103 -0.49 -5.22 11.87
C ALA A 103 0.79 -6.03 11.67
N ALA A 104 1.96 -5.51 12.05
CA ALA A 104 3.23 -6.25 11.97
C ALA A 104 3.14 -7.59 12.72
N LYS A 105 2.59 -7.61 13.94
CA LYS A 105 2.39 -8.87 14.69
C LYS A 105 1.45 -9.85 13.99
N ALA A 106 0.37 -9.35 13.38
CA ALA A 106 -0.57 -10.19 12.64
C ALA A 106 0.06 -10.71 11.33
N THR A 107 0.76 -9.85 10.61
CA THR A 107 1.43 -10.16 9.36
C THR A 107 2.57 -11.14 9.60
N ASP A 108 3.38 -10.96 10.65
CA ASP A 108 4.42 -11.91 11.05
C ASP A 108 3.83 -13.28 11.34
N LYS A 109 2.69 -13.36 12.03
CA LYS A 109 2.01 -14.65 12.25
C LYS A 109 1.56 -15.29 10.94
N VAL A 110 0.90 -14.53 10.07
CA VAL A 110 0.39 -15.05 8.79
C VAL A 110 1.54 -15.46 7.87
N VAL A 111 2.58 -14.64 7.76
CA VAL A 111 3.77 -14.91 6.96
C VAL A 111 4.53 -16.09 7.53
N HIS A 112 4.74 -16.16 8.85
CA HIS A 112 5.43 -17.28 9.48
C HIS A 112 4.63 -18.58 9.28
N PHE A 113 3.30 -18.54 9.42
CA PHE A 113 2.43 -19.70 9.19
C PHE A 113 2.41 -20.15 7.72
N ALA A 114 2.23 -19.20 6.79
CA ALA A 114 2.26 -19.46 5.35
C ALA A 114 3.63 -20.03 4.93
N THR A 115 4.72 -19.46 5.46
CA THR A 115 6.07 -19.93 5.16
C THR A 115 6.33 -21.31 5.76
N GLU A 116 5.91 -21.56 6.98
CA GLU A 116 6.09 -22.87 7.63
C GLU A 116 5.33 -23.99 6.90
N LYS A 117 4.23 -23.65 6.21
CA LYS A 117 3.49 -24.58 5.34
C LYS A 117 4.06 -24.71 3.92
N THR A 118 4.62 -23.65 3.34
CA THR A 118 5.14 -23.68 1.95
C THR A 118 6.56 -24.23 1.84
N VAL A 119 7.42 -24.02 2.85
CA VAL A 119 8.81 -24.54 2.85
C VAL A 119 8.90 -26.06 2.58
N PRO A 120 8.12 -26.94 3.24
CA PRO A 120 8.21 -28.38 2.96
C PRO A 120 7.72 -28.76 1.56
N VAL A 121 6.78 -28.00 0.99
CA VAL A 121 6.24 -28.23 -0.37
C VAL A 121 7.30 -27.91 -1.42
N VAL A 122 7.98 -26.76 -1.31
CA VAL A 122 9.01 -26.36 -2.28
C VAL A 122 10.28 -27.21 -2.15
N ALA A 123 10.65 -27.61 -0.93
CA ALA A 123 11.86 -28.41 -0.70
C ALA A 123 11.73 -29.90 -1.08
N HIS A 124 10.51 -30.38 -1.42
CA HIS A 124 10.21 -31.78 -1.74
C HIS A 124 10.79 -32.77 -0.70
N LYS A 125 10.96 -32.31 0.55
CA LYS A 125 11.61 -33.05 1.63
C LYS A 125 10.78 -32.94 2.91
N PRO A 126 10.68 -34.04 3.70
CA PRO A 126 9.94 -34.03 4.96
C PRO A 126 10.50 -32.98 5.93
N LYS A 127 9.60 -32.34 6.68
CA LYS A 127 9.83 -31.18 7.56
C LYS A 127 11.03 -31.34 8.51
N GLU A 128 11.34 -32.57 8.91
CA GLU A 128 12.43 -32.92 9.83
C GLU A 128 13.84 -32.76 9.25
N LYS A 129 14.03 -32.79 7.92
CA LYS A 129 15.38 -32.83 7.32
C LYS A 129 16.02 -31.47 7.05
N ILE A 130 15.33 -30.36 7.33
CA ILE A 130 15.86 -29.02 7.02
C ILE A 130 16.40 -28.37 8.31
N PRO A 131 17.72 -28.13 8.41
CA PRO A 131 18.29 -27.47 9.58
C PRO A 131 17.70 -26.06 9.72
N THR A 132 17.36 -25.69 10.96
CA THR A 132 16.66 -24.43 11.32
C THR A 132 17.29 -23.18 10.71
N LYS A 133 18.62 -23.13 10.60
CA LYS A 133 19.36 -22.04 9.94
C LYS A 133 19.02 -21.90 8.45
N LYS A 134 18.94 -23.01 7.71
CA LYS A 134 18.58 -22.99 6.28
C LYS A 134 17.11 -22.65 6.08
N ARG A 135 16.23 -23.09 6.98
CA ARG A 135 14.81 -22.74 6.97
C ARG A 135 14.61 -21.22 7.10
N LYS A 136 15.30 -20.59 8.05
CA LYS A 136 15.22 -19.15 8.29
C LYS A 136 15.68 -18.32 7.08
N LEU A 137 16.80 -18.70 6.47
CA LEU A 137 17.29 -18.04 5.25
C LEU A 137 16.31 -18.18 4.08
N LEU A 138 15.64 -19.32 3.94
CA LEU A 138 14.64 -19.53 2.91
C LEU A 138 13.40 -18.66 3.16
N THR A 139 12.95 -18.57 4.41
CA THR A 139 11.85 -17.69 4.83
C THR A 139 12.14 -16.23 4.52
N GLU A 140 13.31 -15.72 4.91
CA GLU A 140 13.71 -14.34 4.65
C GLU A 140 13.74 -14.04 3.15
N ARG A 141 14.28 -14.95 2.32
CA ARG A 141 14.30 -14.78 0.86
C ARG A 141 12.89 -14.77 0.26
N ILE A 142 12.01 -15.67 0.71
CA ILE A 142 10.61 -15.72 0.23
C ILE A 142 9.87 -14.43 0.60
N GLN A 143 10.06 -13.92 1.82
CA GLN A 143 9.44 -12.67 2.26
C GLN A 143 9.81 -11.48 1.38
N ILE A 144 11.07 -11.39 0.93
CA ILE A 144 11.51 -10.33 0.01
C ILE A 144 10.76 -10.44 -1.32
N TRP A 145 10.70 -11.64 -1.91
CA TRP A 145 10.00 -11.84 -3.17
C TRP A 145 8.51 -11.53 -3.06
N ILE A 146 7.85 -11.92 -1.97
CA ILE A 146 6.44 -11.57 -1.73
C ILE A 146 6.27 -10.04 -1.68
N LYS A 147 7.14 -9.32 -0.96
CA LYS A 147 7.07 -7.85 -0.87
C LYS A 147 7.30 -7.17 -2.21
N VAL A 148 8.28 -7.64 -2.98
CA VAL A 148 8.59 -7.11 -4.32
C VAL A 148 7.42 -7.34 -5.27
N VAL A 149 6.86 -8.56 -5.29
CA VAL A 149 5.68 -8.89 -6.11
C VAL A 149 4.51 -7.99 -5.71
N LEU A 150 4.19 -7.90 -4.42
CA LEU A 150 3.03 -7.12 -3.94
C LEU A 150 3.14 -5.62 -4.24
N ALA A 151 4.35 -5.05 -4.22
CA ALA A 151 4.61 -3.65 -4.62
C ALA A 151 4.57 -3.47 -6.15
N SER A 152 4.96 -4.48 -6.92
CA SER A 152 4.95 -4.39 -8.39
C SER A 152 3.55 -4.53 -9.00
N VAL A 153 2.62 -5.21 -8.33
CA VAL A 153 1.29 -5.52 -8.87
C VAL A 153 0.47 -4.25 -9.19
N PRO A 154 0.31 -3.26 -8.29
CA PRO A 154 -0.43 -2.04 -8.62
C PRO A 154 0.17 -1.28 -9.80
N VAL A 155 1.50 -1.17 -9.86
CA VAL A 155 2.21 -0.51 -10.96
C VAL A 155 1.97 -1.22 -12.28
N ALA A 156 2.10 -2.55 -12.30
CA ALA A 156 1.84 -3.37 -13.48
C ALA A 156 0.36 -3.27 -13.93
N ALA A 157 -0.59 -3.26 -12.99
CA ALA A 157 -2.01 -3.13 -13.29
C ALA A 157 -2.35 -1.75 -13.90
N VAL A 158 -1.78 -0.67 -13.38
CA VAL A 158 -1.96 0.67 -13.95
C VAL A 158 -1.30 0.76 -15.32
N TYR A 159 -0.07 0.27 -15.46
CA TYR A 159 0.61 0.25 -16.76
C TYR A 159 -0.20 -0.52 -17.81
N ALA A 160 -0.62 -1.75 -17.52
CA ALA A 160 -1.40 -2.57 -18.46
C ALA A 160 -2.73 -1.92 -18.87
N ALA A 161 -3.40 -1.18 -17.98
CA ALA A 161 -4.68 -0.55 -18.28
C ALA A 161 -4.59 0.81 -19.01
N TYR A 162 -3.43 1.47 -18.92
CA TYR A 162 -3.25 2.84 -19.40
C TYR A 162 -2.12 2.99 -20.43
N HIS A 163 -1.36 1.93 -20.76
CA HIS A 163 -0.24 2.00 -21.70
C HIS A 163 -0.64 2.53 -23.08
N ASP A 164 -1.80 2.11 -23.60
CA ASP A 164 -2.29 2.51 -24.93
C ASP A 164 -3.06 3.84 -24.92
N ARG A 165 -3.17 4.50 -23.76
CA ARG A 165 -3.91 5.76 -23.64
C ARG A 165 -2.95 6.93 -23.67
N GLU A 166 -2.98 7.71 -24.74
CA GLU A 166 -2.14 8.91 -24.92
C GLU A 166 -2.61 10.14 -24.10
N THR A 167 -3.42 9.95 -23.05
CA THR A 167 -3.91 11.07 -22.24
C THR A 167 -2.90 11.48 -21.18
N VAL A 168 -2.81 12.79 -20.89
CA VAL A 168 -1.93 13.31 -19.83
C VAL A 168 -2.24 12.66 -18.48
N LEU A 169 -3.52 12.40 -18.19
CA LEU A 169 -3.94 11.75 -16.95
C LEU A 169 -3.43 10.30 -16.85
N ALA A 170 -3.43 9.56 -17.97
CA ALA A 170 -2.88 8.20 -18.03
C ALA A 170 -1.38 8.20 -17.73
N GLN A 171 -0.63 9.11 -18.34
CA GLN A 171 0.80 9.26 -18.12
C GLN A 171 1.12 9.66 -16.68
N LEU A 172 0.35 10.60 -16.10
CA LEU A 172 0.49 11.00 -14.70
C LEU A 172 0.17 9.86 -13.73
N ALA A 173 -0.84 9.03 -14.02
CA ALA A 173 -1.15 7.85 -13.22
C ALA A 173 0.01 6.84 -13.26
N ILE A 174 0.51 6.51 -14.46
CA ILE A 174 1.64 5.59 -14.61
C ILE A 174 2.88 6.12 -13.87
N LEU A 175 3.19 7.42 -14.02
CA LEU A 175 4.31 8.06 -13.33
C LEU A 175 4.14 8.03 -11.81
N GLY A 176 2.95 8.40 -11.31
CA GLY A 176 2.66 8.42 -9.88
C GLY A 176 2.80 7.05 -9.23
N PHE A 177 2.24 6.01 -9.84
CA PHE A 177 2.40 4.63 -9.37
C PHE A 177 3.84 4.14 -9.52
N GLY A 178 4.55 4.51 -10.59
CA GLY A 178 5.96 4.19 -10.75
C GLY A 178 6.84 4.79 -9.64
N VAL A 179 6.61 6.07 -9.29
CA VAL A 179 7.34 6.73 -8.20
C VAL A 179 7.04 6.07 -6.87
N LEU A 180 5.76 5.80 -6.56
CA LEU A 180 5.41 5.08 -5.33
C LEU A 180 6.06 3.69 -5.27
N GLY A 181 6.02 2.94 -6.37
CA GLY A 181 6.61 1.60 -6.47
C GLY A 181 8.11 1.62 -6.24
N THR A 182 8.82 2.59 -6.82
CA THR A 182 10.27 2.75 -6.60
C THR A 182 10.59 3.11 -5.16
N ILE A 183 9.79 3.95 -4.51
CA ILE A 183 9.93 4.29 -3.08
C ILE A 183 9.69 3.06 -2.20
N ALA A 184 8.62 2.30 -2.45
CA ALA A 184 8.30 1.08 -1.71
C ALA A 184 9.43 0.04 -1.83
N LEU A 185 9.91 -0.21 -3.05
CA LEU A 185 11.04 -1.11 -3.30
C LEU A 185 12.32 -0.60 -2.62
N GLY A 186 12.58 0.70 -2.67
CA GLY A 186 13.71 1.33 -1.98
C GLY A 186 13.68 1.07 -0.47
N PHE A 187 12.52 1.22 0.17
CA PHE A 187 12.35 0.91 1.59
C PHE A 187 12.56 -0.58 1.89
N PHE A 188 12.02 -1.50 1.08
CA PHE A 188 12.21 -2.93 1.29
C PHE A 188 13.65 -3.39 1.08
N MET A 189 14.34 -2.85 0.07
CA MET A 189 15.77 -3.12 -0.15
C MET A 189 16.62 -2.59 0.99
N THR A 190 16.32 -1.37 1.47
CA THR A 190 17.01 -0.77 2.63
C THR A 190 16.75 -1.57 3.90
N HIS A 191 15.50 -1.99 4.14
CA HIS A 191 15.13 -2.85 5.26
C HIS A 191 15.95 -4.15 5.25
N PHE A 192 16.01 -4.82 4.09
CA PHE A 192 16.76 -6.05 3.92
C PHE A 192 18.27 -5.86 4.11
N ALA A 193 18.84 -4.80 3.52
CA ALA A 193 20.25 -4.46 3.67
C ALA A 193 20.62 -4.19 5.14
N LEU A 194 19.79 -3.44 5.86
CA LEU A 194 19.97 -3.16 7.29
C LEU A 194 19.85 -4.43 8.15
N GLN A 195 18.87 -5.29 7.86
CA GLN A 195 18.67 -6.55 8.57
C GLN A 195 19.90 -7.46 8.41
N LYS A 196 20.42 -7.58 7.18
CA LYS A 196 21.64 -8.33 6.86
C LYS A 196 22.87 -7.71 7.54
N HIS A 197 23.04 -6.39 7.45
CA HIS A 197 24.21 -5.69 7.99
C HIS A 197 24.28 -5.77 9.52
N TRP A 198 23.14 -5.61 10.21
CA TRP A 198 23.12 -5.65 11.67
C TRP A 198 23.01 -7.06 12.27
N LYS A 199 22.87 -8.11 11.44
CA LYS A 199 22.68 -9.50 11.87
C LYS A 199 21.56 -9.63 12.92
N ILE A 200 20.57 -8.74 12.86
CA ILE A 200 19.43 -8.75 13.77
C ILE A 200 18.53 -9.88 13.29
N THR A 201 18.73 -11.02 13.90
CA THR A 201 17.82 -12.15 13.80
C THR A 201 16.66 -11.85 14.75
N GLU A 202 15.47 -11.63 14.20
CA GLU A 202 14.22 -11.67 14.97
C GLU A 202 14.03 -13.01 15.66
#